data_AF-A0A640KDG5-F1
#
_entry.id   AF-A0A640KDG5-F1
#
_cell.length_a   1.000
_cell.length_b   1.000
_cell.length_c   1.000
_cell.angle_alpha   90.00
_cell.angle_beta   90.00
_cell.angle_gamma   90.00
#
_symmetry.space_group_name_H-M   'P 1'
#
loop_
_entity.id
_entity.type
_entity.pdbx_description
1 polymer ?
#
loop_
_entity_poly.entity_id
_entity_poly.type
_entity_poly.pdbx_seq_one_letter_code
_entity_poly.pdbx_strand_id
1 'polypeptide(L)'
;MPSLVTLWHSSRQTLSRCHGLIRAASLKRRQWMQHQLVRLIGSERDLLHFKRFLLSTLLLALLLSVTGAAAVVWQYNTPHCNYTYFPIGAVQRAKLGTREPLPERHTGDHPGVNADLERRVNAYLAQHNGTDGVTHLPIRIHFIAVSNQTDWSFCMLTASCALAGVRLRVLGTDSNYSHVWRYEHYLDYLDREGLRDEDIVVSLDTDVAWTGSDVAPFLQKFARYSPASEAVLDLAAVRAWEDYGEEVAPSFMESLRTTSKQQSRPLVQLPPVIFNADDDCYYHQPADGLFQCFTSDYITMHLIAAARNGASFFSPRDAASASEEDWAYYNKIYSVFFSHGLGHRLLNTSLEDANVLRTPWDPFFYDGALTLNRNPSRYLNAGMHISRVWALREVAASVLRFAKEQRPRVKREWFCDQSILGTLRYYSRMFEINAGLLFQTGHRPDGRLARDQFGLPVGLISVDHLTEFMFTSNLRRRQGLGQFTPYYRRHGNGVSFTIPDSDLILSASGAFVTPSLWRREVPQRCFDVTFLDGSVSNRCFGPPKLEVFPSFLHFAAGSKQRLYRQYRVFFSWYFAARHSLKALSAAMTVLDKLSLDLWCNDTVQHVSFFSVCPSPFHNP
;
A
#
# COMPACT_ATOMS: atom_id res chain seq x y z
N MET A 1 -9.71 -26.93 29.35
CA MET A 1 -9.01 -28.02 28.63
C MET A 1 -9.44 -29.43 29.09
N PRO A 2 -10.71 -29.85 28.97
CA PRO A 2 -11.11 -31.22 29.34
C PRO A 2 -10.67 -32.28 28.30
N SER A 3 -10.63 -31.91 27.01
CA SER A 3 -10.36 -32.79 25.87
C SER A 3 -8.93 -33.34 25.80
N LEU A 4 -7.94 -32.56 26.21
CA LEU A 4 -6.54 -33.00 26.29
C LEU A 4 -6.32 -34.06 27.38
N VAL A 5 -7.06 -33.95 28.49
CA VAL A 5 -7.02 -34.92 29.58
C VAL A 5 -7.66 -36.23 29.13
N THR A 6 -8.76 -36.18 28.38
CA THR A 6 -9.40 -37.38 27.80
C THR A 6 -8.49 -38.09 26.79
N LEU A 7 -7.81 -37.33 25.93
CA LEU A 7 -6.87 -37.87 24.95
C LEU A 7 -5.68 -38.54 25.64
N TRP A 8 -5.12 -37.90 26.68
CA TRP A 8 -4.04 -38.48 27.48
C TRP A 8 -4.48 -39.80 28.13
N HIS A 9 -5.66 -39.84 28.76
CA HIS A 9 -6.16 -41.05 29.41
C HIS A 9 -6.35 -42.20 28.42
N SER A 10 -6.88 -41.93 27.22
CA SER A 10 -7.03 -42.93 26.15
C SER A 10 -5.69 -43.47 25.68
N SER A 11 -4.72 -42.60 25.37
CA SER A 11 -3.37 -43.01 24.95
C SER A 11 -2.65 -43.80 26.03
N ARG A 12 -2.79 -43.43 27.30
CA ARG A 12 -2.20 -44.14 28.44
C ARG A 12 -2.80 -45.54 28.63
N GLN A 13 -4.10 -45.70 28.41
CA GLN A 13 -4.77 -47.01 28.45
C GLN A 13 -4.29 -47.93 27.32
N THR A 14 -4.16 -47.41 26.10
CA THR A 14 -3.67 -48.17 24.94
C THR A 14 -2.21 -48.60 25.13
N LEU A 15 -1.33 -47.70 25.62
CA LEU A 15 0.06 -48.03 25.95
C LEU A 15 0.16 -49.10 27.05
N SER A 16 -0.69 -49.02 28.07
CA SER A 16 -0.75 -50.04 29.13
C SER A 16 -1.19 -51.42 28.60
N ARG A 17 -2.18 -51.46 27.70
CA ARG A 17 -2.60 -52.70 27.03
C ARG A 17 -1.51 -53.29 26.14
N CYS A 18 -0.84 -52.49 25.32
CA CYS A 18 0.27 -52.95 24.50
C CYS A 18 1.45 -53.46 25.35
N HIS A 19 1.76 -52.79 26.46
CA HIS A 19 2.77 -53.24 27.40
C HIS A 19 2.37 -54.56 28.09
N GLY A 20 1.08 -54.75 28.40
CA GLY A 20 0.55 -56.01 28.93
C GLY A 20 0.73 -57.18 27.96
N LEU A 21 0.43 -56.97 26.67
CA LEU A 21 0.59 -57.97 25.61
C LEU A 21 2.07 -58.35 25.38
N ILE A 22 2.99 -57.38 25.45
CA ILE A 22 4.44 -57.62 25.35
C ILE A 22 4.95 -58.39 26.58
N ARG A 23 4.42 -58.11 27.78
CA ARG A 23 4.73 -58.87 29.00
C ARG A 23 4.15 -60.30 28.99
N ALA A 24 3.03 -60.53 28.31
CA ALA A 24 2.42 -61.85 28.18
C ALA A 24 3.13 -62.76 27.15
N ALA A 25 3.96 -62.20 26.26
CA ALA A 25 4.78 -63.00 25.37
C ALA A 25 5.81 -63.82 26.19
N SER A 26 5.76 -65.15 26.05
CA SER A 26 6.63 -66.08 26.77
C SER A 26 8.11 -65.75 26.53
N LEU A 27 8.94 -66.01 27.55
CA LEU A 27 10.38 -65.71 27.53
C LEU A 27 11.07 -66.28 26.27
N LYS A 28 10.68 -67.49 25.84
CA LYS A 28 11.13 -68.14 24.60
C LYS A 28 10.79 -67.33 23.34
N ARG A 29 9.61 -66.71 23.27
CA ARG A 29 9.19 -65.92 22.09
C ARG A 29 9.94 -64.60 22.00
N ARG A 30 10.27 -63.97 23.15
CA ARG A 30 11.11 -62.75 23.18
C ARG A 30 12.56 -63.04 22.79
N GLN A 31 13.13 -64.13 23.30
CA GLN A 31 14.47 -64.56 22.91
C GLN A 31 14.54 -64.89 21.42
N TRP A 32 13.54 -65.58 20.88
CA TRP A 32 13.46 -65.86 19.44
C TRP A 32 13.38 -64.58 18.60
N MET A 33 12.50 -63.63 18.94
CA MET A 33 12.39 -62.36 18.21
C MET A 33 13.68 -61.52 18.31
N GLN A 34 14.33 -61.50 19.47
CA GLN A 34 15.62 -60.82 19.63
C GLN A 34 16.70 -61.47 18.75
N HIS A 35 16.74 -62.81 18.68
CA HIS A 35 17.68 -63.52 17.84
C HIS A 35 17.44 -63.25 16.35
N GLN A 36 16.19 -63.20 15.88
CA GLN A 36 15.86 -62.86 14.49
C GLN A 36 16.23 -61.41 14.16
N LEU A 37 15.99 -60.47 15.09
CA LEU A 37 16.35 -59.06 14.92
C LEU A 37 17.87 -58.85 14.88
N VAL A 38 18.65 -59.55 15.70
CA VAL A 38 20.12 -59.52 15.64
C VAL A 38 20.62 -60.11 14.32
N ARG A 39 19.99 -61.18 13.83
CA ARG A 39 20.34 -61.79 12.54
C ARG A 39 20.08 -60.85 11.35
N LEU A 40 19.03 -60.03 11.43
CA LEU A 40 18.68 -59.02 10.41
C LEU A 40 19.54 -57.75 10.48
N ILE A 41 19.94 -57.32 11.68
CA ILE A 41 20.58 -56.02 11.92
C ILE A 41 22.10 -56.16 12.15
N GLY A 42 22.62 -57.38 12.17
CA GLY A 42 24.05 -57.70 12.13
C GLY A 42 24.70 -57.91 13.50
N SER A 43 24.34 -57.11 14.51
CA SER A 43 24.85 -57.28 15.88
C SER A 43 23.87 -56.81 16.97
N GLU A 44 24.07 -57.25 18.22
CA GLU A 44 23.29 -56.71 19.36
C GLU A 44 23.53 -55.22 19.59
N ARG A 45 24.73 -54.71 19.24
CA ARG A 45 25.07 -53.29 19.35
C ARG A 45 24.27 -52.47 18.36
N ASP A 46 24.07 -52.98 17.14
CA ASP A 46 23.27 -52.35 16.10
C ASP A 46 21.78 -52.43 16.41
N LEU A 47 21.32 -53.51 17.04
CA LEU A 47 19.95 -53.60 17.57
C LEU A 47 19.68 -52.53 18.64
N LEU A 48 20.67 -52.20 19.48
CA LEU A 48 20.55 -51.13 20.48
C LEU A 48 20.49 -49.75 19.81
N HIS A 49 21.30 -49.50 18.78
CA HIS A 49 21.23 -48.27 17.97
C HIS A 49 19.90 -48.15 17.23
N PHE A 50 19.40 -49.23 16.65
CA PHE A 50 18.09 -49.27 15.98
C PHE A 50 16.95 -48.99 16.96
N LYS A 51 16.98 -49.57 18.17
CA LYS A 51 16.01 -49.25 19.23
C LYS A 51 16.04 -47.77 19.63
N ARG A 52 17.23 -47.18 19.77
CA ARG A 52 17.38 -45.75 20.06
C ARG A 52 16.86 -44.88 18.91
N PHE A 53 17.16 -45.25 17.66
CA PHE A 53 16.64 -44.57 16.48
C PHE A 53 15.11 -44.62 16.44
N LEU A 54 14.51 -45.80 16.61
CA LEU A 54 13.06 -45.97 16.57
C LEU A 54 12.36 -45.23 17.71
N LEU A 55 12.96 -45.21 18.91
CA LEU A 55 12.48 -44.43 20.04
C LEU A 55 12.55 -42.92 19.73
N SER A 56 13.66 -42.43 19.19
CA SER A 56 13.82 -41.02 18.80
C SER A 56 12.84 -40.61 17.71
N THR A 57 12.61 -41.47 16.71
CA THR A 57 11.66 -41.21 15.61
C THR A 57 10.21 -41.22 16.13
N LEU A 58 9.86 -42.14 17.02
CA LEU A 58 8.55 -42.15 17.68
C LEU A 58 8.37 -40.92 18.58
N LEU A 59 9.40 -40.51 19.32
CA LEU A 59 9.36 -39.31 20.17
C LEU A 59 9.19 -38.05 19.30
N LEU A 60 9.89 -37.97 18.18
CA LEU A 60 9.78 -36.88 17.22
C LEU A 60 8.41 -36.86 16.54
N ALA A 61 7.87 -38.01 16.15
CA ALA A 61 6.51 -38.11 15.59
C ALA A 61 5.45 -37.72 16.62
N LEU A 62 5.63 -38.10 17.89
CA LEU A 62 4.73 -37.71 18.99
C LEU A 62 4.83 -36.21 19.29
N LEU A 63 6.04 -35.65 19.29
CA LEU A 63 6.27 -34.22 19.43
C LEU A 63 5.64 -33.45 18.27
N LEU A 64 5.82 -33.90 17.02
CA LEU A 64 5.24 -33.28 15.83
C LEU A 64 3.71 -33.39 15.77
N SER A 65 3.13 -34.47 16.28
CA SER A 65 1.67 -34.62 16.36
C SER A 65 1.07 -33.84 17.53
N VAL A 66 1.79 -33.68 18.65
CA VAL A 66 1.38 -32.79 19.75
C VAL A 66 1.54 -31.32 19.35
N THR A 67 2.63 -30.93 18.69
CA THR A 67 2.81 -29.56 18.19
C THR A 67 1.92 -29.27 16.99
N GLY A 68 1.64 -30.26 16.14
CA GLY A 68 0.69 -30.17 15.03
C GLY A 68 -0.75 -30.06 15.51
N ALA A 69 -1.17 -30.87 16.48
CA ALA A 69 -2.48 -30.74 17.11
C ALA A 69 -2.59 -29.44 17.93
N ALA A 70 -1.52 -29.01 18.60
CA ALA A 70 -1.48 -27.70 19.25
C ALA A 70 -1.56 -26.58 18.21
N ALA A 71 -0.90 -26.68 17.06
CA ALA A 71 -0.96 -25.69 15.98
C ALA A 71 -2.33 -25.66 15.30
N VAL A 72 -2.98 -26.80 15.09
CA VAL A 72 -4.34 -26.90 14.53
C VAL A 72 -5.38 -26.41 15.54
N VAL A 73 -5.23 -26.72 16.85
CA VAL A 73 -6.08 -26.17 17.91
C VAL A 73 -5.80 -24.68 18.13
N TRP A 74 -4.58 -24.20 17.90
CA TRP A 74 -4.27 -22.76 17.90
C TRP A 74 -4.83 -22.07 16.65
N GLN A 75 -4.85 -22.70 15.48
CA GLN A 75 -5.49 -22.17 14.27
C GLN A 75 -7.03 -22.17 14.35
N TYR A 76 -7.64 -23.14 15.04
CA TYR A 76 -9.10 -23.23 15.15
C TYR A 76 -9.70 -22.54 16.40
N ASN A 77 -8.92 -22.31 17.46
CA ASN A 77 -9.38 -21.64 18.70
C ASN A 77 -8.60 -20.36 19.05
N THR A 78 -7.80 -19.80 18.15
CA THR A 78 -7.49 -18.37 18.25
C THR A 78 -8.67 -17.60 17.66
N PRO A 79 -9.47 -16.89 18.48
CA PRO A 79 -10.15 -15.73 17.93
C PRO A 79 -9.04 -14.80 17.46
N HIS A 80 -8.77 -14.78 16.15
CA HIS A 80 -7.81 -13.86 15.50
C HIS A 80 -8.20 -12.37 15.62
N CYS A 81 -9.09 -12.03 16.58
CA CYS A 81 -9.49 -10.68 16.94
C CYS A 81 -9.51 -10.46 18.47
N ASN A 82 -8.70 -11.19 19.27
CA ASN A 82 -8.38 -10.69 20.61
C ASN A 82 -7.22 -9.71 20.50
N TYR A 83 -7.57 -8.47 20.12
CA TYR A 83 -6.74 -7.30 20.38
C TYR A 83 -6.38 -7.34 21.87
N THR A 84 -5.11 -7.60 22.21
CA THR A 84 -4.57 -7.12 23.49
C THR A 84 -4.45 -5.61 23.35
N TYR A 85 -5.61 -4.97 23.45
CA TYR A 85 -5.77 -3.56 23.73
C TYR A 85 -4.99 -3.36 25.03
N PHE A 86 -3.87 -2.64 24.98
CA PHE A 86 -3.49 -1.88 26.15
C PHE A 86 -4.40 -0.66 26.08
N PRO A 87 -5.54 -0.62 26.81
CA PRO A 87 -6.26 0.63 26.93
C PRO A 87 -5.28 1.61 27.56
N ILE A 88 -4.76 2.52 26.75
CA ILE A 88 -4.67 3.89 27.22
C ILE A 88 -6.11 4.18 27.60
N GLY A 89 -6.40 4.16 28.91
CA GLY A 89 -7.75 4.31 29.41
C GLY A 89 -8.40 5.47 28.67
N ALA A 90 -9.62 5.29 28.17
CA ALA A 90 -10.33 6.30 27.41
C ALA A 90 -10.13 7.63 28.13
N VAL A 91 -9.30 8.51 27.55
CA VAL A 91 -9.08 9.85 28.11
C VAL A 91 -10.48 10.41 28.22
N GLN A 92 -10.90 10.77 29.45
CA GLN A 92 -12.26 11.21 29.72
C GLN A 92 -12.63 12.30 28.71
N ARG A 93 -13.47 11.96 27.73
CA ARG A 93 -13.83 12.78 26.56
C ARG A 93 -14.45 14.14 26.92
N ALA A 94 -14.74 14.37 28.19
CA ALA A 94 -15.58 15.44 28.68
C ALA A 94 -14.83 16.68 29.22
N LYS A 95 -13.50 16.73 29.21
CA LYS A 95 -12.74 17.87 29.80
C LYS A 95 -11.69 18.52 28.89
N LEU A 96 -11.71 18.26 27.58
CA LEU A 96 -10.51 18.44 26.74
C LEU A 96 -10.33 19.82 26.07
N GLY A 97 -11.22 20.79 26.22
CA GLY A 97 -10.96 22.14 25.70
C GLY A 97 -12.22 22.95 25.41
N THR A 98 -12.04 24.14 24.86
CA THR A 98 -13.12 24.96 24.32
C THR A 98 -13.65 24.31 23.05
N ARG A 99 -14.98 24.12 23.01
CA ARG A 99 -15.70 23.71 21.80
C ARG A 99 -16.13 24.95 21.07
N GLU A 100 -15.69 25.08 19.83
CA GLU A 100 -16.12 26.14 18.93
C GLU A 100 -17.05 25.53 17.88
N PRO A 101 -18.10 26.23 17.43
CA PRO A 101 -18.90 25.78 16.30
C PRO A 101 -17.98 25.48 15.11
N LEU A 102 -18.31 24.43 14.35
CA LEU A 102 -17.63 24.24 13.07
C LEU A 102 -17.84 25.49 12.20
N PRO A 103 -16.84 25.83 11.37
CA PRO A 103 -16.95 27.00 10.52
C PRO A 103 -18.15 26.88 9.58
N GLU A 104 -18.98 27.92 9.55
CA GLU A 104 -19.93 28.12 8.44
C GLU A 104 -19.11 28.33 7.18
N ARG A 105 -19.39 27.52 6.15
CA ARG A 105 -18.66 27.42 4.87
C ARG A 105 -17.80 28.65 4.61
N HIS A 106 -16.51 28.52 4.82
CA HIS A 106 -15.62 29.66 4.79
C HIS A 106 -15.42 30.17 3.36
N THR A 107 -15.71 31.46 3.14
CA THR A 107 -15.43 32.19 1.89
C THR A 107 -14.22 33.12 2.01
N GLY A 108 -13.52 33.10 3.15
CA GLY A 108 -12.41 34.01 3.47
C GLY A 108 -11.02 33.39 3.30
N ASP A 109 -10.06 34.23 2.94
CA ASP A 109 -8.65 33.90 2.74
C ASP A 109 -7.93 33.82 4.11
N HIS A 110 -7.97 32.67 4.76
CA HIS A 110 -7.19 32.43 5.97
C HIS A 110 -5.76 32.01 5.60
N PRO A 111 -4.73 32.42 6.36
CA PRO A 111 -3.40 31.83 6.23
C PRO A 111 -3.55 30.32 6.40
N GLY A 112 -3.17 29.54 5.39
CA GLY A 112 -3.39 28.11 5.43
C GLY A 112 -2.66 27.47 6.60
N VAL A 113 -3.27 26.39 7.11
CA VAL A 113 -2.82 25.68 8.32
C VAL A 113 -1.39 25.12 8.14
N ASN A 114 -0.93 25.01 6.89
CA ASN A 114 0.41 24.62 6.49
C ASN A 114 1.13 25.72 5.69
N ALA A 115 0.96 27.00 6.07
CA ALA A 115 1.39 28.18 5.32
C ALA A 115 2.85 28.16 4.83
N ASP A 116 3.79 27.59 5.59
CA ASP A 116 5.20 27.51 5.14
C ASP A 116 5.36 26.55 3.96
N LEU A 117 4.77 25.35 4.07
CA LEU A 117 4.76 24.34 3.02
C LEU A 117 4.03 24.85 1.77
N GLU A 118 2.87 25.48 1.97
CA GLU A 118 2.10 26.12 0.89
C GLU A 118 2.90 27.22 0.21
N ARG A 119 3.62 28.07 0.96
CA ARG A 119 4.50 29.10 0.37
C ARG A 119 5.59 28.49 -0.51
N ARG A 120 6.23 27.40 -0.06
CA ARG A 120 7.27 26.69 -0.83
C ARG A 120 6.71 26.06 -2.11
N VAL A 121 5.52 25.47 -2.05
CA VAL A 121 4.85 24.88 -3.23
C VAL A 121 4.42 25.97 -4.21
N ASN A 122 3.79 27.04 -3.73
CA ASN A 122 3.32 28.14 -4.59
C ASN A 122 4.48 28.92 -5.22
N ALA A 123 5.58 29.13 -4.50
CA ALA A 123 6.79 29.73 -5.07
C ALA A 123 7.38 28.87 -6.20
N TYR A 124 7.39 27.55 -6.02
CA TYR A 124 7.81 26.63 -7.07
C TYR A 124 6.89 26.71 -8.29
N LEU A 125 5.57 26.72 -8.10
CA LEU A 125 4.61 26.83 -9.20
C LEU A 125 4.76 28.16 -9.96
N ALA A 126 4.93 29.27 -9.25
CA ALA A 126 5.15 30.58 -9.87
C ALA A 126 6.41 30.62 -10.76
N GLN A 127 7.45 29.86 -10.39
CA GLN A 127 8.69 29.74 -11.18
C GLN A 127 8.54 28.82 -12.40
N HIS A 128 7.62 27.86 -12.35
CA HIS A 128 7.56 26.76 -13.33
C HIS A 128 6.32 26.77 -14.23
N ASN A 129 5.26 27.48 -13.87
CA ASN A 129 4.05 27.64 -14.67
C ASN A 129 4.14 28.87 -15.60
N GLY A 130 5.34 29.22 -16.10
CA GLY A 130 5.61 30.46 -16.83
C GLY A 130 4.52 30.88 -17.83
N THR A 131 3.95 32.07 -17.58
CA THR A 131 3.31 32.98 -18.56
C THR A 131 2.11 32.48 -19.37
N ASP A 132 1.20 31.71 -18.81
CA ASP A 132 -0.16 31.57 -19.37
C ASP A 132 -1.02 32.86 -19.19
N GLY A 133 -0.48 33.89 -18.51
CA GLY A 133 -1.13 35.18 -18.29
C GLY A 133 -2.29 35.12 -17.30
N VAL A 134 -2.54 33.95 -16.71
CA VAL A 134 -3.58 33.71 -15.72
C VAL A 134 -2.96 33.80 -14.32
N THR A 135 -3.50 34.69 -13.48
CA THR A 135 -3.15 34.72 -12.06
C THR A 135 -3.79 33.51 -11.38
N HIS A 136 -2.99 32.47 -11.16
CA HIS A 136 -3.41 31.32 -10.36
C HIS A 136 -3.44 31.73 -8.88
N LEU A 137 -4.58 31.50 -8.23
CA LEU A 137 -4.70 31.67 -6.79
C LEU A 137 -3.78 30.66 -6.06
N PRO A 138 -3.18 31.02 -4.91
CA PRO A 138 -2.27 30.13 -4.19
C PRO A 138 -2.95 28.81 -3.80
N ILE A 139 -2.32 27.67 -4.09
CA ILE A 139 -2.82 26.33 -3.73
C ILE A 139 -2.71 26.13 -2.22
N ARG A 140 -3.79 25.64 -1.61
CA ARG A 140 -3.85 25.24 -0.19
C ARG A 140 -3.61 23.74 -0.05
N ILE A 141 -2.99 23.34 1.07
CA ILE A 141 -2.60 21.94 1.30
C ILE A 141 -3.08 21.49 2.68
N HIS A 142 -4.00 20.53 2.68
CA HIS A 142 -4.63 20.02 3.89
C HIS A 142 -4.23 18.58 4.16
N PHE A 143 -3.77 18.32 5.37
CA PHE A 143 -3.53 16.97 5.87
C PHE A 143 -4.67 16.59 6.80
N ILE A 144 -5.30 15.47 6.52
CA ILE A 144 -6.45 14.98 7.28
C ILE A 144 -6.31 13.51 7.66
N ALA A 145 -6.86 13.16 8.81
CA ALA A 145 -7.05 11.77 9.24
C ALA A 145 -8.44 11.62 9.85
N VAL A 146 -9.01 10.42 9.81
CA VAL A 146 -10.28 10.13 10.51
C VAL A 146 -9.99 9.23 11.68
N SER A 147 -10.41 9.64 12.88
CA SER A 147 -10.26 8.84 14.09
C SER A 147 -11.30 9.21 15.11
N ASN A 148 -11.88 8.20 15.74
CA ASN A 148 -12.72 8.34 16.93
C ASN A 148 -12.01 7.89 18.23
N GLN A 149 -10.70 7.67 18.15
CA GLN A 149 -9.88 7.16 19.24
C GLN A 149 -8.60 7.98 19.38
N THR A 150 -8.20 8.19 20.64
CA THR A 150 -6.92 8.80 21.03
C THR A 150 -6.01 7.70 21.59
N ASP A 151 -5.59 6.80 20.71
CA ASP A 151 -4.72 5.68 21.05
C ASP A 151 -3.25 5.98 20.75
N TRP A 152 -2.39 4.98 20.92
CA TRP A 152 -0.97 5.12 20.61
C TRP A 152 -0.73 5.48 19.13
N SER A 153 -1.50 4.92 18.20
CA SER A 153 -1.36 5.16 16.77
C SER A 153 -1.69 6.63 16.44
N PHE A 154 -2.82 7.11 16.95
CA PHE A 154 -3.23 8.52 16.88
C PHE A 154 -2.13 9.47 17.39
N CYS A 155 -1.58 9.19 18.57
CA CYS A 155 -0.53 10.00 19.16
C CYS A 155 0.75 9.98 18.32
N MET A 156 1.07 8.84 17.70
CA MET A 156 2.23 8.76 16.83
C MET A 156 2.05 9.53 15.52
N LEU A 157 0.90 9.39 14.87
CA LEU A 157 0.58 10.11 13.65
C LEU A 157 0.69 11.62 13.89
N THR A 158 -0.06 12.13 14.87
CA THR A 158 -0.11 13.58 15.19
C THR A 158 1.27 14.13 15.57
N ALA A 159 2.03 13.42 16.41
CA ALA A 159 3.38 13.83 16.78
C ALA A 159 4.33 13.84 15.59
N SER A 160 4.33 12.78 14.78
CA SER A 160 5.24 12.68 13.62
C SER A 160 4.92 13.72 12.53
N CYS A 161 3.64 14.06 12.32
CA CYS A 161 3.23 15.18 11.46
C CYS A 161 3.82 16.51 11.95
N ALA A 162 3.59 16.84 13.23
CA ALA A 162 4.06 18.10 13.80
C ALA A 162 5.58 18.21 13.79
N LEU A 163 6.28 17.11 14.10
CA LEU A 163 7.74 17.05 14.10
C LEU A 163 8.37 17.14 12.72
N ALA A 164 7.61 16.95 11.64
CA ALA A 164 8.03 17.28 10.28
C ALA A 164 7.37 18.56 9.73
N GLY A 165 6.80 19.39 10.61
CA GLY A 165 6.38 20.74 10.29
C GLY A 165 5.03 20.82 9.59
N VAL A 166 4.20 19.77 9.70
CA VAL A 166 2.85 19.75 9.16
C VAL A 166 1.82 19.62 10.26
N ARG A 167 0.75 20.38 10.11
CA ARG A 167 -0.40 20.32 10.97
C ARG A 167 -1.48 19.45 10.35
N LEU A 168 -1.88 18.46 11.13
CA LEU A 168 -2.89 17.47 10.81
C LEU A 168 -4.22 17.88 11.45
N ARG A 169 -5.32 17.77 10.70
CA ARG A 169 -6.67 17.84 11.25
C ARG A 169 -7.26 16.45 11.38
N VAL A 170 -7.93 16.19 12.51
CA VAL A 170 -8.53 14.87 12.78
C VAL A 170 -10.03 15.01 12.71
N LEU A 171 -10.65 14.21 11.85
CA LEU A 171 -12.08 14.23 11.57
C LEU A 171 -12.81 13.09 12.28
N GLY A 172 -14.11 13.30 12.55
CA GLY A 172 -15.00 12.25 13.07
C GLY A 172 -14.67 11.83 14.50
N THR A 173 -14.17 12.74 15.35
CA THR A 173 -13.74 12.38 16.71
C THR A 173 -14.87 11.87 17.60
N ASP A 174 -16.09 12.39 17.40
CA ASP A 174 -17.29 11.99 18.14
C ASP A 174 -18.20 11.01 17.35
N SER A 175 -17.75 10.52 16.19
CA SER A 175 -18.52 9.59 15.35
C SER A 175 -18.07 8.14 15.51
N ASN A 176 -18.92 7.20 15.07
CA ASN A 176 -18.49 5.81 14.93
C ASN A 176 -17.58 5.70 13.71
N TYR A 177 -16.35 5.24 13.92
CA TYR A 177 -15.41 5.04 12.83
C TYR A 177 -15.87 3.92 11.89
N SER A 178 -15.79 4.19 10.59
CA SER A 178 -15.91 3.20 9.52
C SER A 178 -14.95 3.56 8.41
N HIS A 179 -14.17 2.59 7.91
CA HIS A 179 -13.28 2.80 6.78
C HIS A 179 -14.03 3.26 5.53
N VAL A 180 -15.28 2.83 5.36
CA VAL A 180 -16.11 3.18 4.19
C VAL A 180 -16.82 4.52 4.40
N TRP A 181 -17.40 4.75 5.57
CA TRP A 181 -18.16 5.97 5.83
C TRP A 181 -17.28 7.18 6.19
N ARG A 182 -15.97 6.99 6.38
CA ARG A 182 -15.01 8.11 6.54
C ARG A 182 -15.02 9.10 5.38
N TYR A 183 -15.43 8.66 4.19
CA TYR A 183 -15.57 9.54 3.02
C TYR A 183 -16.67 10.60 3.19
N GLU A 184 -17.65 10.37 4.08
CA GLU A 184 -18.62 11.42 4.45
C GLU A 184 -17.92 12.55 5.22
N HIS A 185 -17.00 12.20 6.13
CA HIS A 185 -16.19 13.19 6.85
C HIS A 185 -15.26 13.96 5.91
N TYR A 186 -14.71 13.32 4.87
CA TYR A 186 -13.95 14.03 3.85
C TYR A 186 -14.83 15.07 3.15
N LEU A 187 -15.99 14.67 2.60
CA LEU A 187 -16.87 15.60 1.88
C LEU A 187 -17.33 16.78 2.75
N ASP A 188 -17.79 16.50 3.97
CA ASP A 188 -18.22 17.53 4.93
C ASP A 188 -17.09 18.54 5.23
N TYR A 189 -15.87 18.02 5.45
CA TYR A 189 -14.70 18.86 5.68
C TYR A 189 -14.34 19.74 4.46
N LEU A 190 -14.33 19.17 3.24
CA LEU A 190 -14.04 19.91 2.00
C LEU A 190 -15.05 21.05 1.80
N ASP A 191 -16.32 20.82 2.13
CA ASP A 191 -17.39 21.80 2.00
C ASP A 191 -17.28 22.91 3.04
N ARG A 192 -17.08 22.58 4.31
CA ARG A 192 -16.96 23.56 5.40
C ARG A 192 -15.74 24.46 5.26
N GLU A 193 -14.61 23.89 4.85
CA GLU A 193 -13.39 24.66 4.59
C GLU A 193 -13.40 25.43 3.27
N GLY A 194 -14.44 25.25 2.44
CA GLY A 194 -14.54 25.89 1.14
C GLY A 194 -13.35 25.52 0.24
N LEU A 195 -12.91 24.26 0.26
CA LEU A 195 -11.78 23.82 -0.56
C LEU A 195 -12.15 23.84 -2.04
N ARG A 196 -11.26 24.43 -2.85
CA ARG A 196 -11.41 24.59 -4.30
C ARG A 196 -10.86 23.38 -5.01
N ASP A 197 -11.29 23.17 -6.24
CA ASP A 197 -10.95 22.01 -7.05
C ASP A 197 -9.43 21.76 -7.16
N GLU A 198 -8.65 22.84 -7.30
CA GLU A 198 -7.19 22.80 -7.43
C GLU A 198 -6.45 22.59 -6.11
N ASP A 199 -7.10 22.73 -4.95
CA ASP A 199 -6.45 22.51 -3.65
C ASP A 199 -6.07 21.03 -3.47
N ILE A 200 -5.12 20.77 -2.56
CA ILE A 200 -4.55 19.44 -2.35
C ILE A 200 -4.93 18.92 -0.96
N VAL A 201 -5.33 17.65 -0.92
CA VAL A 201 -5.62 16.92 0.31
C VAL A 201 -4.75 15.67 0.38
N VAL A 202 -4.06 15.52 1.51
CA VAL A 202 -3.34 14.30 1.88
C VAL A 202 -4.11 13.64 3.02
N SER A 203 -4.68 12.46 2.76
CA SER A 203 -5.44 11.68 3.73
C SER A 203 -4.60 10.56 4.30
N LEU A 204 -4.70 10.33 5.61
CA LEU A 204 -3.87 9.39 6.38
C LEU A 204 -4.73 8.58 7.36
N ASP A 205 -4.45 7.28 7.48
CA ASP A 205 -4.88 6.47 8.61
C ASP A 205 -4.05 6.78 9.86
N THR A 206 -4.62 6.53 11.05
CA THR A 206 -3.94 6.76 12.34
C THR A 206 -2.74 5.85 12.57
N ASP A 207 -2.57 4.79 11.79
CA ASP A 207 -1.42 3.90 11.81
C ASP A 207 -0.38 4.22 10.74
N VAL A 208 -0.38 5.47 10.25
CA VAL A 208 0.71 6.04 9.47
C VAL A 208 1.65 6.83 10.38
N ALA A 209 2.96 6.68 10.19
CA ALA A 209 3.96 7.54 10.83
C ALA A 209 4.81 8.25 9.80
N TRP A 210 5.12 9.50 10.10
CA TRP A 210 6.00 10.31 9.29
C TRP A 210 7.47 10.09 9.63
N THR A 211 8.27 9.95 8.59
CA THR A 211 9.68 9.58 8.71
C THR A 211 10.56 10.80 8.98
N GLY A 212 10.02 11.99 8.71
CA GLY A 212 10.72 13.27 8.76
C GLY A 212 11.47 13.60 7.46
N SER A 213 11.13 12.94 6.36
CA SER A 213 11.56 13.32 5.01
C SER A 213 10.82 14.60 4.55
N ASP A 214 11.50 15.46 3.78
CA ASP A 214 10.87 16.65 3.19
C ASP A 214 9.82 16.25 2.13
N VAL A 215 8.55 16.52 2.42
CA VAL A 215 7.43 16.22 1.51
C VAL A 215 7.26 17.29 0.42
N ALA A 216 7.91 18.45 0.55
CA ALA A 216 7.70 19.56 -0.38
C ALA A 216 8.04 19.23 -1.84
N PRO A 217 9.16 18.54 -2.19
CA PRO A 217 9.43 18.16 -3.58
C PRO A 217 8.31 17.30 -4.19
N PHE A 218 7.73 16.41 -3.39
CA PHE A 218 6.59 15.61 -3.83
C PHE A 218 5.35 16.47 -4.06
N LEU A 219 5.01 17.35 -3.11
CA LEU A 219 3.84 18.22 -3.26
C LEU A 219 4.01 19.21 -4.40
N GLN A 220 5.21 19.72 -4.64
CA GLN A 220 5.55 20.55 -5.81
C GLN A 220 5.29 19.80 -7.12
N LYS A 221 5.75 18.57 -7.20
CA LYS A 221 5.52 17.67 -8.34
C LYS A 221 4.04 17.35 -8.51
N PHE A 222 3.34 16.97 -7.44
CA PHE A 222 1.90 16.70 -7.47
C PHE A 222 1.10 17.94 -7.89
N ALA A 223 1.38 19.09 -7.29
CA ALA A 223 0.72 20.35 -7.59
C ALA A 223 0.97 20.85 -9.03
N ARG A 224 2.10 20.48 -9.62
CA ARG A 224 2.41 20.84 -11.01
C ARG A 224 1.78 19.91 -12.02
N TYR A 225 1.87 18.60 -11.79
CA TYR A 225 1.54 17.61 -12.82
C TYR A 225 0.20 16.93 -12.63
N SER A 226 -0.44 16.98 -11.46
CA SER A 226 -1.83 16.48 -11.33
C SER A 226 -2.82 17.51 -11.89
N PRO A 227 -3.87 17.09 -12.61
CA PRO A 227 -4.79 18.02 -13.26
C PRO A 227 -5.60 18.82 -12.23
N ALA A 228 -5.56 20.15 -12.34
CA ALA A 228 -6.23 21.06 -11.40
C ALA A 228 -7.77 21.00 -11.46
N SER A 229 -8.33 20.45 -12.54
CA SER A 229 -9.77 20.23 -12.72
C SER A 229 -10.02 19.01 -13.61
N GLU A 230 -11.27 18.53 -13.65
CA GLU A 230 -11.70 17.44 -14.53
C GLU A 230 -11.40 17.75 -16.01
N ALA A 231 -11.61 19.00 -16.44
CA ALA A 231 -11.52 19.42 -17.84
C ALA A 231 -10.10 19.35 -18.44
N VAL A 232 -9.06 19.35 -17.61
CA VAL A 232 -7.65 19.33 -18.05
C VAL A 232 -7.00 17.96 -17.90
N LEU A 233 -7.75 16.93 -17.50
CA LEU A 233 -7.26 15.57 -17.39
C LEU A 233 -7.08 14.94 -18.78
N ASP A 234 -5.88 14.43 -19.06
CA ASP A 234 -5.57 13.63 -20.23
C ASP A 234 -5.30 12.18 -19.80
N LEU A 235 -6.23 11.30 -20.10
CA LEU A 235 -6.18 9.89 -19.70
C LEU A 235 -4.87 9.21 -20.13
N ALA A 236 -4.45 9.37 -21.40
CA ALA A 236 -3.23 8.70 -21.84
C ALA A 236 -1.99 9.26 -21.13
N ALA A 237 -1.95 10.55 -20.80
CA ALA A 237 -0.83 11.12 -20.04
C ALA A 237 -0.77 10.55 -18.61
N VAL A 238 -1.92 10.47 -17.94
CA VAL A 238 -2.04 9.86 -16.60
C VAL A 238 -1.59 8.41 -16.63
N ARG A 239 -2.09 7.63 -17.60
CA ARG A 239 -1.74 6.21 -17.72
C ARG A 239 -0.33 5.99 -18.26
N ALA A 240 0.23 6.90 -19.03
CA ALA A 240 1.64 6.86 -19.42
C ALA A 240 2.53 7.03 -18.19
N TRP A 241 2.21 8.01 -17.32
CA TRP A 241 2.95 8.17 -16.07
C TRP A 241 2.78 6.96 -15.16
N GLU A 242 1.55 6.45 -14.99
CA GLU A 242 1.32 5.26 -14.17
C GLU A 242 2.06 4.07 -14.80
N ASP A 243 1.93 3.78 -16.09
CA ASP A 243 2.51 2.57 -16.66
C ASP A 243 4.05 2.67 -16.86
N TYR A 244 4.60 3.86 -17.11
CA TYR A 244 6.00 4.04 -17.56
C TYR A 244 6.87 4.92 -16.67
N GLY A 245 6.28 5.71 -15.77
CA GLY A 245 7.02 6.65 -14.93
C GLY A 245 7.55 7.86 -15.67
N GLU A 246 8.18 8.77 -14.93
CA GLU A 246 8.55 10.09 -15.43
C GLU A 246 9.62 10.08 -16.52
N GLU A 247 10.46 9.07 -16.55
CA GLU A 247 11.56 8.98 -17.51
C GLU A 247 11.06 8.54 -18.89
N VAL A 248 10.09 7.63 -18.93
CA VAL A 248 9.65 6.98 -20.17
C VAL A 248 8.31 7.55 -20.66
N ALA A 249 7.41 7.96 -19.76
CA ALA A 249 6.12 8.53 -20.11
C ALA A 249 6.18 9.71 -21.11
N PRO A 250 7.12 10.69 -20.98
CA PRO A 250 7.21 11.79 -21.95
C PRO A 250 7.47 11.31 -23.38
N SER A 251 8.32 10.29 -23.54
CA SER A 251 8.64 9.75 -24.87
C SER A 251 7.44 9.07 -25.52
N PHE A 252 6.66 8.34 -24.71
CA PHE A 252 5.39 7.78 -25.16
C PHE A 252 4.40 8.89 -25.52
N MET A 253 4.23 9.91 -24.68
CA MET A 253 3.30 11.00 -24.97
C MET A 253 3.70 11.80 -26.21
N GLU A 254 4.99 12.03 -26.44
CA GLU A 254 5.48 12.70 -27.65
C GLU A 254 5.11 11.90 -28.91
N SER A 255 5.16 10.56 -28.85
CA SER A 255 4.71 9.69 -29.95
C SER A 255 3.21 9.82 -30.26
N LEU A 256 2.41 10.28 -29.30
CA LEU A 256 0.97 10.53 -29.48
C LEU A 256 0.64 11.95 -29.97
N ARG A 257 1.64 12.83 -30.10
CA ARG A 257 1.49 14.23 -30.54
C ARG A 257 1.73 14.40 -32.05
N THR A 258 1.18 13.50 -32.85
CA THR A 258 1.43 13.46 -34.31
C THR A 258 0.65 14.53 -35.10
N THR A 259 -0.39 15.13 -34.49
CA THR A 259 -1.20 16.19 -35.12
C THR A 259 -1.17 17.48 -34.31
N SER A 260 -1.42 18.62 -34.96
CA SER A 260 -1.49 19.94 -34.30
C SER A 260 -2.52 20.01 -33.18
N LYS A 261 -3.64 19.28 -33.29
CA LYS A 261 -4.65 19.14 -32.22
C LYS A 261 -4.15 18.35 -31.00
N GLN A 262 -3.15 17.49 -31.18
CA GLN A 262 -2.58 16.66 -30.11
C GLN A 262 -1.36 17.31 -29.45
N GLN A 263 -0.74 18.32 -30.08
CA GLN A 263 0.43 19.01 -29.51
C GLN A 263 0.16 19.69 -28.15
N SER A 264 -1.11 19.98 -27.82
CA SER A 264 -1.52 20.55 -26.53
C SER A 264 -1.62 19.53 -25.39
N ARG A 265 -1.58 18.22 -25.67
CA ARG A 265 -1.67 17.17 -24.65
C ARG A 265 -0.45 17.20 -23.74
N PRO A 266 -0.53 17.06 -22.41
CA PRO A 266 0.64 17.13 -21.54
C PRO A 266 1.64 15.98 -21.77
N LEU A 267 2.94 16.26 -21.66
CA LEU A 267 3.98 15.21 -21.70
C LEU A 267 4.01 14.35 -20.45
N VAL A 268 3.74 14.98 -19.31
CA VAL A 268 3.67 14.35 -18.00
C VAL A 268 2.39 14.82 -17.35
N GLN A 269 1.59 13.87 -16.88
CA GLN A 269 0.47 14.17 -16.01
C GLN A 269 0.36 13.11 -14.93
N LEU A 270 0.30 13.55 -13.68
CA LEU A 270 0.04 12.67 -12.55
C LEU A 270 -1.46 12.38 -12.44
N PRO A 271 -1.83 11.20 -11.94
CA PRO A 271 -3.21 10.92 -11.56
C PRO A 271 -3.69 11.96 -10.53
N PRO A 272 -4.97 12.37 -10.60
CA PRO A 272 -5.52 13.33 -9.65
C PRO A 272 -5.80 12.71 -8.27
N VAL A 273 -5.86 11.38 -8.16
CA VAL A 273 -5.84 10.64 -6.88
C VAL A 273 -4.81 9.52 -6.95
N ILE A 274 -3.84 9.57 -6.03
CA ILE A 274 -2.78 8.56 -5.92
C ILE A 274 -2.85 7.93 -4.53
N PHE A 275 -3.18 6.64 -4.49
CA PHE A 275 -3.16 5.81 -3.29
C PHE A 275 -1.77 5.23 -3.06
N ASN A 276 -1.41 4.99 -1.79
CA ASN A 276 -0.18 4.28 -1.48
C ASN A 276 -0.23 2.82 -1.96
N ALA A 277 0.94 2.26 -2.25
CA ALA A 277 1.05 0.87 -2.65
C ALA A 277 1.32 -0.07 -1.46
N ASP A 278 0.82 -1.30 -1.56
CA ASP A 278 1.12 -2.42 -0.66
C ASP A 278 1.80 -3.58 -1.40
N ASP A 279 2.56 -4.39 -0.67
CA ASP A 279 3.08 -5.67 -1.15
C ASP A 279 2.08 -6.83 -0.91
N ASP A 280 1.06 -6.61 -0.08
CA ASP A 280 -0.03 -7.56 0.18
C ASP A 280 -1.31 -7.16 -0.57
N CYS A 281 -1.88 -8.10 -1.30
CA CYS A 281 -3.09 -7.88 -2.07
C CYS A 281 -4.32 -8.19 -1.20
N TYR A 282 -4.84 -7.18 -0.52
CA TYR A 282 -5.79 -7.42 0.57
C TYR A 282 -7.17 -6.80 0.33
N TYR A 283 -8.07 -7.53 -0.34
CA TYR A 283 -9.49 -7.17 -0.44
C TYR A 283 -10.31 -8.01 0.55
N HIS A 284 -10.50 -7.48 1.75
CA HIS A 284 -11.26 -8.15 2.82
C HIS A 284 -12.69 -8.55 2.43
N GLN A 285 -13.30 -7.80 1.52
CA GLN A 285 -14.66 -8.03 1.07
C GLN A 285 -14.72 -7.99 -0.46
N PRO A 286 -14.69 -9.14 -1.15
CA PRO A 286 -14.89 -9.14 -2.59
C PRO A 286 -16.32 -8.71 -2.93
N ALA A 287 -16.50 -7.93 -3.99
CA ALA A 287 -17.84 -7.72 -4.57
C ALA A 287 -18.24 -8.95 -5.40
N ASP A 288 -19.55 -9.15 -5.58
CA ASP A 288 -20.04 -10.18 -6.50
C ASP A 288 -19.60 -9.86 -7.93
N GLY A 289 -19.09 -10.86 -8.66
CA GLY A 289 -18.60 -10.65 -10.03
C GLY A 289 -17.14 -10.23 -10.14
N LEU A 290 -16.44 -10.05 -9.01
CA LEU A 290 -15.02 -9.69 -8.97
C LEU A 290 -14.12 -10.83 -8.57
N PHE A 291 -12.93 -10.80 -9.13
CA PHE A 291 -11.85 -11.67 -8.71
C PHE A 291 -11.19 -11.16 -7.43
N GLN A 292 -10.44 -12.04 -6.79
CA GLN A 292 -9.49 -11.62 -5.77
C GLN A 292 -8.55 -10.51 -6.30
N CYS A 293 -8.01 -9.75 -5.35
CA CYS A 293 -7.12 -8.63 -5.62
C CYS A 293 -6.00 -8.99 -6.60
N PHE A 294 -5.33 -10.13 -6.36
CA PHE A 294 -4.18 -10.56 -7.17
C PHE A 294 -4.60 -10.84 -8.62
N THR A 295 -5.68 -11.59 -8.81
CA THR A 295 -6.18 -11.92 -10.13
C THR A 295 -6.62 -10.67 -10.87
N SER A 296 -7.29 -9.74 -10.19
CA SER A 296 -7.77 -8.50 -10.79
C SER A 296 -6.63 -7.66 -11.35
N ASP A 297 -5.54 -7.51 -10.60
CA ASP A 297 -4.33 -6.80 -11.05
C ASP A 297 -3.66 -7.52 -12.23
N TYR A 298 -3.49 -8.84 -12.14
CA TYR A 298 -2.87 -9.66 -13.20
C TYR A 298 -3.68 -9.62 -14.50
N ILE A 299 -5.01 -9.76 -14.42
CA ILE A 299 -5.92 -9.64 -15.57
C ILE A 299 -5.79 -8.25 -16.18
N THR A 300 -5.83 -7.21 -15.36
CA THR A 300 -5.73 -5.82 -15.85
C THR A 300 -4.43 -5.63 -16.63
N MET A 301 -3.30 -6.07 -16.09
CA MET A 301 -2.00 -6.02 -16.78
C MET A 301 -1.98 -6.82 -18.07
N HIS A 302 -2.54 -8.04 -18.07
CA HIS A 302 -2.67 -8.86 -19.26
C HIS A 302 -3.44 -8.13 -20.37
N LEU A 303 -4.57 -7.53 -20.02
CA LEU A 303 -5.48 -6.89 -20.97
C LEU A 303 -4.96 -5.55 -21.48
N ILE A 304 -4.27 -4.76 -20.65
CA ILE A 304 -3.58 -3.54 -21.11
C ILE A 304 -2.50 -3.93 -22.13
N ALA A 305 -1.70 -4.95 -21.83
CA ALA A 305 -0.67 -5.45 -22.74
C ALA A 305 -1.28 -5.87 -24.08
N ALA A 306 -2.33 -6.68 -24.03
CA ALA A 306 -3.06 -7.16 -25.20
C ALA A 306 -3.69 -6.02 -26.01
N ALA A 307 -4.30 -5.04 -25.36
CA ALA A 307 -4.93 -3.92 -26.04
C ALA A 307 -3.94 -2.94 -26.67
N ARG A 308 -2.78 -2.74 -26.04
CA ARG A 308 -1.74 -1.86 -26.59
C ARG A 308 -0.90 -2.52 -27.68
N ASN A 309 -0.64 -3.82 -27.57
CA ASN A 309 0.33 -4.52 -28.41
C ASN A 309 -0.26 -5.69 -29.21
N GLY A 310 -1.56 -5.98 -29.11
CA GLY A 310 -2.17 -7.16 -29.72
C GLY A 310 -1.68 -8.50 -29.11
N ALA A 311 -0.87 -8.45 -28.05
CA ALA A 311 -0.22 -9.61 -27.48
C ALA A 311 0.11 -9.40 -26.00
N SER A 312 0.29 -10.49 -25.24
CA SER A 312 0.61 -10.44 -23.81
C SER A 312 1.40 -11.67 -23.34
N PHE A 313 2.34 -11.47 -22.41
CA PHE A 313 3.11 -12.56 -21.75
C PHE A 313 2.38 -13.15 -20.55
N PHE A 314 1.35 -12.45 -20.07
CA PHE A 314 0.57 -12.89 -18.94
C PHE A 314 -0.37 -13.98 -19.42
N SER A 315 -0.27 -15.18 -18.83
CA SER A 315 -1.16 -16.30 -19.12
C SER A 315 -2.37 -16.22 -18.19
N PRO A 316 -3.59 -16.10 -18.73
CA PRO A 316 -4.83 -16.30 -18.01
C PRO A 316 -4.86 -17.51 -17.07
N ARG A 317 -4.30 -18.63 -17.55
CA ARG A 317 -4.25 -19.88 -16.81
C ARG A 317 -3.30 -19.76 -15.61
N ASP A 318 -2.20 -19.04 -15.77
CA ASP A 318 -1.24 -18.80 -14.69
C ASP A 318 -1.84 -17.86 -13.64
N ALA A 319 -2.63 -16.87 -14.08
CA ALA A 319 -3.40 -16.00 -13.19
C ALA A 319 -4.35 -16.80 -12.30
N ALA A 320 -5.19 -17.65 -12.92
CA ALA A 320 -6.16 -18.49 -12.23
C ALA A 320 -5.49 -19.51 -11.31
N SER A 321 -4.37 -20.11 -11.75
CA SER A 321 -3.59 -21.03 -10.92
C SER A 321 -2.96 -20.33 -9.71
N ALA A 322 -2.50 -19.08 -9.86
CA ALA A 322 -1.87 -18.33 -8.79
C ALA A 322 -2.89 -17.71 -7.81
N SER A 323 -4.13 -17.48 -8.24
CA SER A 323 -5.22 -16.99 -7.39
C SER A 323 -6.06 -18.07 -6.72
N GLU A 324 -5.81 -19.35 -7.04
CA GLU A 324 -6.63 -20.49 -6.62
C GLU A 324 -8.12 -20.35 -7.05
N GLU A 325 -8.40 -19.58 -8.09
CA GLU A 325 -9.75 -19.35 -8.60
C GLU A 325 -10.13 -20.33 -9.73
N ASP A 326 -11.44 -20.55 -9.90
CA ASP A 326 -11.96 -21.45 -10.93
C ASP A 326 -11.69 -20.91 -12.35
N TRP A 327 -10.90 -21.65 -13.12
CA TRP A 327 -10.62 -21.35 -14.52
C TRP A 327 -11.88 -21.21 -15.38
N ALA A 328 -12.95 -21.96 -15.09
CA ALA A 328 -14.21 -21.83 -15.85
C ALA A 328 -14.86 -20.45 -15.63
N TYR A 329 -14.79 -19.94 -14.40
CA TYR A 329 -15.24 -18.59 -14.05
C TYR A 329 -14.39 -17.52 -14.75
N TYR A 330 -13.06 -17.69 -14.71
CA TYR A 330 -12.12 -16.82 -15.43
C TYR A 330 -12.41 -16.81 -16.93
N ASN A 331 -12.49 -17.99 -17.56
CA ASN A 331 -12.64 -18.15 -19.00
C ASN A 331 -13.95 -17.53 -19.51
N LYS A 332 -15.03 -17.56 -18.73
CA LYS A 332 -16.29 -16.89 -19.08
C LYS A 332 -16.13 -15.36 -19.18
N ILE A 333 -15.47 -14.73 -18.22
CA ILE A 333 -15.25 -13.26 -18.24
C ILE A 333 -14.26 -12.89 -19.34
N TYR A 334 -13.17 -13.66 -19.44
CA TYR A 334 -12.14 -13.49 -20.45
C TYR A 334 -12.67 -13.64 -21.88
N SER A 335 -13.52 -14.65 -22.14
CA SER A 335 -14.14 -14.85 -23.43
C SER A 335 -15.13 -13.75 -23.79
N VAL A 336 -15.88 -13.20 -22.83
CA VAL A 336 -16.73 -12.00 -23.03
C VAL A 336 -15.88 -10.78 -23.38
N PHE A 337 -14.70 -10.63 -22.80
CA PHE A 337 -13.80 -9.53 -23.14
C PHE A 337 -13.34 -9.63 -24.60
N PHE A 338 -12.82 -10.78 -25.01
CA PHE A 338 -12.27 -10.97 -26.36
C PHE A 338 -13.32 -11.29 -27.44
N SER A 339 -14.58 -11.57 -27.09
CA SER A 339 -15.67 -11.73 -28.06
C SER A 339 -16.00 -10.43 -28.82
N HIS A 340 -15.50 -9.28 -28.35
CA HIS A 340 -15.68 -7.98 -28.99
C HIS A 340 -14.62 -7.66 -30.07
N GLY A 341 -13.87 -8.66 -30.55
CA GLY A 341 -12.97 -8.51 -31.70
C GLY A 341 -11.55 -8.05 -31.38
N LEU A 342 -11.19 -7.90 -30.09
CA LEU A 342 -9.85 -7.50 -29.63
C LEU A 342 -8.86 -8.69 -29.58
N GLY A 343 -8.98 -9.65 -30.50
CA GLY A 343 -8.21 -10.89 -30.48
C GLY A 343 -6.75 -10.68 -30.11
N HIS A 344 -6.25 -11.42 -29.13
CA HIS A 344 -4.88 -11.26 -28.63
C HIS A 344 -4.06 -12.53 -28.90
N ARG A 345 -2.74 -12.36 -28.90
CA ARG A 345 -1.78 -13.46 -28.96
C ARG A 345 -1.11 -13.64 -27.60
N LEU A 346 -1.18 -14.84 -27.03
CA LEU A 346 -0.32 -15.19 -25.89
C LEU A 346 1.10 -15.42 -26.39
N LEU A 347 2.05 -14.70 -25.81
CA LEU A 347 3.46 -14.83 -26.13
C LEU A 347 4.07 -15.86 -25.19
N ASN A 348 4.27 -17.07 -25.71
CA ASN A 348 4.80 -18.21 -24.97
C ASN A 348 6.34 -18.19 -24.98
N THR A 349 6.93 -17.05 -24.60
CA THR A 349 8.37 -16.78 -24.69
C THR A 349 8.84 -15.98 -23.48
N SER A 350 10.14 -15.95 -23.19
CA SER A 350 10.67 -15.27 -22.01
C SER A 350 10.43 -13.75 -22.07
N LEU A 351 10.51 -13.02 -20.95
CA LEU A 351 10.42 -11.55 -20.92
C LEU A 351 11.54 -10.86 -21.74
N GLU A 352 12.62 -11.56 -22.05
CA GLU A 352 13.69 -11.05 -22.91
C GLU A 352 13.35 -11.27 -24.38
N ASP A 353 12.87 -12.47 -24.75
CA ASP A 353 12.42 -12.79 -26.11
C ASP A 353 11.14 -12.03 -26.51
N ALA A 354 10.33 -11.73 -25.51
CA ALA A 354 9.19 -10.83 -25.55
C ALA A 354 9.46 -9.49 -26.23
N ASN A 355 10.63 -8.94 -25.90
CA ASN A 355 11.06 -7.64 -26.39
C ASN A 355 11.40 -7.68 -27.88
N VAL A 356 11.71 -8.86 -28.42
CA VAL A 356 11.98 -9.10 -29.84
C VAL A 356 10.68 -9.27 -30.65
N LEU A 357 9.60 -9.73 -30.03
CA LEU A 357 8.29 -9.97 -30.68
C LEU A 357 7.35 -8.76 -30.62
N ARG A 358 7.85 -7.57 -30.29
CA ARG A 358 7.05 -6.34 -30.18
C ARG A 358 6.30 -6.06 -31.49
N THR A 359 5.02 -5.76 -31.37
CA THR A 359 4.25 -5.13 -32.45
C THR A 359 4.49 -3.60 -32.43
N PRO A 360 4.22 -2.87 -33.53
CA PRO A 360 4.67 -1.49 -33.67
C PRO A 360 3.92 -0.43 -32.83
N TRP A 361 2.90 -0.80 -32.05
CA TRP A 361 1.91 0.17 -31.54
C TRP A 361 2.29 0.85 -30.22
N ASP A 362 2.91 0.13 -29.27
CA ASP A 362 3.43 0.71 -28.03
C ASP A 362 4.78 0.07 -27.63
N PRO A 363 5.90 0.54 -28.20
CA PRO A 363 7.21 -0.05 -27.94
C PRO A 363 7.69 0.18 -26.50
N PHE A 364 7.03 1.03 -25.72
CA PHE A 364 7.43 1.39 -24.36
C PHE A 364 6.81 0.47 -23.31
N PHE A 365 5.71 -0.23 -23.63
CA PHE A 365 4.95 -0.96 -22.62
C PHE A 365 5.76 -2.03 -21.88
N TYR A 366 6.49 -2.87 -22.60
CA TYR A 366 7.27 -3.93 -21.97
C TYR A 366 8.57 -3.43 -21.31
N ASP A 367 9.14 -2.34 -21.83
CA ASP A 367 10.27 -1.67 -21.19
C ASP A 367 9.84 -1.01 -19.87
N GLY A 368 8.85 -0.12 -19.92
CA GLY A 368 8.41 0.65 -18.75
C GLY A 368 7.64 -0.20 -17.73
N ALA A 369 6.70 -1.04 -18.19
CA ALA A 369 5.78 -1.73 -17.28
C ALA A 369 6.36 -2.99 -16.62
N LEU A 370 7.43 -3.55 -17.19
CA LEU A 370 8.09 -4.76 -16.69
C LEU A 370 9.55 -4.54 -16.29
N THR A 371 10.03 -3.29 -16.26
CA THR A 371 11.35 -3.00 -15.69
C THR A 371 11.47 -3.59 -14.28
N LEU A 372 12.62 -4.23 -14.02
CA LEU A 372 13.03 -4.85 -12.76
C LEU A 372 13.16 -3.86 -11.57
N ASN A 373 12.71 -2.61 -11.74
CA ASN A 373 12.86 -1.49 -10.80
C ASN A 373 11.52 -0.89 -10.32
N ARG A 374 10.36 -1.49 -10.63
CA ARG A 374 9.09 -1.08 -10.01
C ARG A 374 9.12 -1.33 -8.49
N ASN A 375 8.44 -0.47 -7.73
CA ASN A 375 8.21 -0.68 -6.30
C ASN A 375 7.67 -2.12 -6.12
N PRO A 376 8.27 -2.94 -5.23
CA PRO A 376 7.75 -4.29 -4.95
C PRO A 376 6.30 -4.26 -4.47
N SER A 377 5.87 -3.12 -3.93
CA SER A 377 4.48 -2.82 -3.61
C SER A 377 3.76 -2.28 -4.84
N ARG A 378 2.67 -2.96 -5.25
CA ARG A 378 1.88 -2.61 -6.44
C ARG A 378 0.38 -2.70 -6.25
N TYR A 379 -0.07 -3.19 -5.10
CA TYR A 379 -1.49 -3.29 -4.81
C TYR A 379 -2.00 -2.01 -4.16
N LEU A 380 -3.23 -1.63 -4.48
CA LEU A 380 -3.86 -0.46 -3.89
C LEU A 380 -4.01 -0.66 -2.37
N ASN A 381 -3.50 0.30 -1.60
CA ASN A 381 -3.78 0.43 -0.18
C ASN A 381 -4.60 1.69 0.06
N ALA A 382 -5.68 1.60 0.84
CA ALA A 382 -6.57 2.75 1.07
C ALA A 382 -6.12 3.63 2.24
N GLY A 383 -5.16 3.20 3.05
CA GLY A 383 -4.80 3.88 4.29
C GLY A 383 -4.11 5.23 4.09
N MET A 384 -3.67 5.54 2.88
CA MET A 384 -3.18 6.86 2.54
C MET A 384 -3.43 7.20 1.07
N HIS A 385 -3.80 8.46 0.80
CA HIS A 385 -3.81 9.00 -0.55
C HIS A 385 -3.50 10.49 -0.57
N ILE A 386 -2.97 10.95 -1.71
CA ILE A 386 -2.98 12.35 -2.09
C ILE A 386 -4.01 12.57 -3.18
N SER A 387 -4.68 13.71 -3.16
CA SER A 387 -5.72 14.02 -4.12
C SER A 387 -5.87 15.51 -4.36
N ARG A 388 -6.22 15.87 -5.60
CA ARG A 388 -6.92 17.13 -5.88
C ARG A 388 -8.32 17.09 -5.28
N VAL A 389 -8.82 18.22 -4.81
CA VAL A 389 -10.11 18.28 -4.13
C VAL A 389 -11.26 17.87 -5.05
N TRP A 390 -11.28 18.31 -6.31
CA TRP A 390 -12.33 17.88 -7.26
C TRP A 390 -12.38 16.36 -7.39
N ALA A 391 -11.19 15.73 -7.43
CA ALA A 391 -11.04 14.31 -7.63
C ALA A 391 -11.37 13.52 -6.36
N LEU A 392 -11.03 14.06 -5.18
CA LEU A 392 -11.45 13.50 -3.90
C LEU A 392 -12.98 13.51 -3.77
N ARG A 393 -13.66 14.57 -4.24
CA ARG A 393 -15.12 14.61 -4.27
C ARG A 393 -15.71 13.49 -5.11
N GLU A 394 -15.16 13.28 -6.31
CA GLU A 394 -15.57 12.20 -7.23
C GLU A 394 -15.32 10.80 -6.63
N VAL A 395 -14.14 10.56 -6.05
CA VAL A 395 -13.82 9.29 -5.38
C VAL A 395 -14.74 9.06 -4.18
N ALA A 396 -14.90 10.04 -3.30
CA ALA A 396 -15.73 9.94 -2.11
C ALA A 396 -17.19 9.67 -2.46
N ALA A 397 -17.76 10.44 -3.39
CA ALA A 397 -19.13 10.23 -3.88
C ALA A 397 -19.30 8.82 -4.49
N SER A 398 -18.30 8.34 -5.24
CA SER A 398 -18.35 7.02 -5.87
C SER A 398 -18.22 5.88 -4.87
N VAL A 399 -17.35 5.99 -3.86
CA VAL A 399 -17.24 5.00 -2.77
C VAL A 399 -18.54 4.90 -2.00
N LEU A 400 -19.14 6.04 -1.61
CA LEU A 400 -20.39 6.08 -0.87
C LEU A 400 -21.57 5.55 -1.70
N ARG A 401 -21.65 5.93 -2.98
CA ARG A 401 -22.66 5.40 -3.91
C ARG A 401 -22.52 3.88 -4.04
N PHE A 402 -21.30 3.40 -4.31
CA PHE A 402 -21.03 1.97 -4.44
C PHE A 402 -21.40 1.20 -3.18
N ALA A 403 -21.03 1.72 -1.99
CA ALA A 403 -21.37 1.09 -0.72
C ALA A 403 -22.89 0.98 -0.47
N LYS A 404 -23.68 1.95 -0.97
CA LYS A 404 -25.15 1.96 -0.86
C LYS A 404 -25.83 1.04 -1.87
N GLU A 405 -25.32 1.01 -3.10
CA GLU A 405 -25.96 0.31 -4.22
C GLU A 405 -25.53 -1.16 -4.33
N GLN A 406 -24.29 -1.47 -3.94
CA GLN A 406 -23.70 -2.80 -4.05
C GLN A 406 -23.58 -3.46 -2.69
N ARG A 407 -23.58 -4.80 -2.67
CA ARG A 407 -23.31 -5.57 -1.46
C ARG A 407 -22.04 -6.40 -1.62
N PRO A 408 -21.26 -6.59 -0.54
CA PRO A 408 -20.15 -7.53 -0.59
C PRO A 408 -20.71 -8.95 -0.65
N ARG A 409 -19.97 -9.85 -1.31
CA ARG A 409 -20.33 -11.26 -1.50
C ARG A 409 -20.68 -11.97 -0.19
N VAL A 410 -20.07 -11.54 0.91
CA VAL A 410 -20.28 -12.09 2.25
C VAL A 410 -21.59 -11.64 2.93
N LYS A 411 -22.53 -11.02 2.20
CA LYS A 411 -23.87 -10.56 2.67
C LYS A 411 -23.84 -9.78 4.00
N ARG A 412 -22.82 -8.95 4.18
CA ARG A 412 -22.68 -8.01 5.30
C ARG A 412 -22.62 -6.58 4.76
N GLU A 413 -22.64 -5.59 5.64
CA GLU A 413 -22.30 -4.21 5.23
C GLU A 413 -20.82 -4.13 4.82
N TRP A 414 -20.50 -3.17 3.96
CA TRP A 414 -19.11 -2.83 3.65
C TRP A 414 -18.41 -2.24 4.87
N PHE A 415 -17.28 -2.85 5.26
CA PHE A 415 -16.37 -2.35 6.28
C PHE A 415 -14.97 -2.05 5.71
N CYS A 416 -14.65 -2.51 4.49
CA CYS A 416 -13.35 -2.33 3.85
C CYS A 416 -13.49 -1.45 2.61
N ASP A 417 -13.00 -0.22 2.69
CA ASP A 417 -12.96 0.72 1.58
C ASP A 417 -11.92 0.35 0.54
N GLN A 418 -10.78 -0.24 0.93
CA GLN A 418 -9.78 -0.78 0.00
C GLN A 418 -10.39 -1.80 -0.98
N SER A 419 -11.36 -2.60 -0.53
CA SER A 419 -12.12 -3.49 -1.41
C SER A 419 -12.99 -2.74 -2.42
N ILE A 420 -13.66 -1.67 -2.00
CA ILE A 420 -14.48 -0.82 -2.88
C ILE A 420 -13.58 -0.08 -3.88
N LEU A 421 -12.50 0.55 -3.42
CA LEU A 421 -11.55 1.27 -4.27
C LEU A 421 -10.86 0.34 -5.27
N GLY A 422 -10.45 -0.85 -4.83
CA GLY A 422 -9.90 -1.87 -5.70
C GLY A 422 -10.87 -2.27 -6.81
N THR A 423 -12.15 -2.43 -6.44
CA THR A 423 -13.25 -2.69 -7.38
C THR A 423 -13.41 -1.57 -8.40
N LEU A 424 -13.55 -0.33 -7.93
CA LEU A 424 -13.75 0.86 -8.76
C LEU A 424 -12.55 1.04 -9.71
N ARG A 425 -11.32 0.90 -9.21
CA ARG A 425 -10.11 0.97 -10.03
C ARG A 425 -10.11 -0.12 -11.11
N TYR A 426 -10.39 -1.36 -10.75
CA TYR A 426 -10.42 -2.48 -11.69
C TYR A 426 -11.40 -2.20 -12.83
N TYR A 427 -12.66 -1.92 -12.53
CA TYR A 427 -13.67 -1.68 -13.56
C TYR A 427 -13.42 -0.42 -14.38
N SER A 428 -12.87 0.64 -13.78
CA SER A 428 -12.43 1.82 -14.51
C SER A 428 -11.36 1.48 -15.54
N ARG A 429 -10.33 0.70 -15.16
CA ARG A 429 -9.30 0.21 -16.10
C ARG A 429 -9.89 -0.68 -17.19
N MET A 430 -10.80 -1.60 -16.83
CA MET A 430 -11.48 -2.45 -17.80
C MET A 430 -12.29 -1.65 -18.81
N PHE A 431 -12.99 -0.61 -18.35
CA PHE A 431 -13.74 0.30 -19.21
C PHE A 431 -12.81 1.06 -20.18
N GLU A 432 -11.70 1.61 -19.69
CA GLU A 432 -10.71 2.30 -20.53
C GLU A 432 -10.17 1.42 -21.66
N ILE A 433 -9.94 0.13 -21.37
CA ILE A 433 -9.49 -0.83 -22.37
C ILE A 433 -10.61 -1.14 -23.38
N ASN A 434 -11.81 -1.50 -22.89
CA ASN A 434 -12.95 -1.86 -23.74
C ASN A 434 -13.40 -0.73 -24.67
N ALA A 435 -13.32 0.51 -24.20
CA ALA A 435 -13.67 1.70 -24.98
C ALA A 435 -12.52 2.19 -25.89
N GLY A 436 -11.37 1.49 -25.93
CA GLY A 436 -10.24 1.87 -26.78
C GLY A 436 -9.57 3.19 -26.39
N LEU A 437 -9.61 3.55 -25.10
CA LEU A 437 -9.21 4.87 -24.61
C LEU A 437 -7.73 4.97 -24.22
N LEU A 438 -6.96 3.88 -24.27
CA LEU A 438 -5.58 3.82 -23.76
C LEU A 438 -4.60 4.81 -24.41
N PHE A 439 -4.92 5.33 -25.60
CA PHE A 439 -4.13 6.32 -26.34
C PHE A 439 -4.82 7.70 -26.44
N GLN A 440 -6.04 7.81 -25.91
CA GLN A 440 -6.91 8.97 -26.06
C GLN A 440 -6.86 9.88 -24.82
N THR A 441 -7.37 11.10 -24.94
CA THR A 441 -7.50 12.02 -23.80
C THR A 441 -8.55 11.55 -22.79
N GLY A 442 -9.44 10.65 -23.19
CA GLY A 442 -10.61 10.23 -22.41
C GLY A 442 -11.81 11.15 -22.55
N HIS A 443 -11.67 12.30 -23.22
CA HIS A 443 -12.79 13.21 -23.47
C HIS A 443 -13.69 12.72 -24.62
N ARG A 444 -14.99 12.82 -24.41
CA ARG A 444 -16.03 12.57 -25.41
C ARG A 444 -16.19 13.79 -26.34
N PRO A 445 -16.90 13.66 -27.48
CA PRO A 445 -17.14 14.79 -28.39
C PRO A 445 -17.85 16.00 -27.76
N ASP A 446 -18.58 15.80 -26.66
CA ASP A 446 -19.24 16.86 -25.88
C ASP A 446 -18.28 17.59 -24.91
N GLY A 447 -16.99 17.23 -24.91
CA GLY A 447 -15.97 17.82 -24.05
C GLY A 447 -15.96 17.30 -22.62
N ARG A 448 -16.78 16.31 -22.26
CA ARG A 448 -16.78 15.70 -20.92
C ARG A 448 -15.89 14.46 -20.88
N LEU A 449 -15.30 14.16 -19.73
CA LEU A 449 -14.58 12.89 -19.56
C LEU A 449 -15.54 11.70 -19.68
N ALA A 450 -15.06 10.64 -20.32
CA ALA A 450 -15.71 9.36 -20.29
C ALA A 450 -15.80 8.87 -18.84
N ARG A 451 -16.94 8.27 -18.51
CA ARG A 451 -17.23 7.70 -17.19
C ARG A 451 -17.57 6.23 -17.33
N ASP A 452 -17.08 5.44 -16.38
CA ASP A 452 -17.33 3.99 -16.33
C ASP A 452 -18.76 3.66 -15.89
N GLN A 453 -19.06 2.37 -15.74
CA GLN A 453 -20.38 1.88 -15.32
C GLN A 453 -20.82 2.36 -13.93
N PHE A 454 -19.88 2.78 -13.08
CA PHE A 454 -20.15 3.34 -11.77
C PHE A 454 -20.15 4.87 -11.78
N GLY A 455 -20.04 5.51 -12.94
CA GLY A 455 -20.00 6.96 -13.08
C GLY A 455 -18.65 7.61 -12.74
N LEU A 456 -17.58 6.82 -12.57
CA LEU A 456 -16.25 7.31 -12.26
C LEU A 456 -15.57 7.85 -13.53
N PRO A 457 -15.00 9.07 -13.50
CA PRO A 457 -14.12 9.54 -14.58
C PRO A 457 -12.96 8.57 -14.84
N VAL A 458 -12.64 8.37 -16.11
CA VAL A 458 -11.42 7.64 -16.50
C VAL A 458 -10.17 8.35 -16.00
N GLY A 459 -9.13 7.60 -15.65
CA GLY A 459 -7.86 8.15 -15.18
C GLY A 459 -7.89 8.72 -13.75
N LEU A 460 -8.99 8.57 -13.00
CA LEU A 460 -9.14 9.19 -11.68
C LEU A 460 -8.28 8.53 -10.60
N ILE A 461 -8.34 7.20 -10.50
CA ILE A 461 -7.71 6.41 -9.42
C ILE A 461 -6.45 5.71 -9.93
N SER A 462 -5.34 5.91 -9.22
CA SER A 462 -4.06 5.25 -9.47
C SER A 462 -3.34 4.86 -8.17
N VAL A 463 -2.27 4.07 -8.32
CA VAL A 463 -1.45 3.54 -7.21
C VAL A 463 0.00 4.00 -7.37
N ASP A 464 0.63 4.43 -6.27
CA ASP A 464 2.05 4.81 -6.20
C ASP A 464 2.99 3.60 -6.28
N HIS A 465 3.11 3.01 -7.47
CA HIS A 465 4.02 1.89 -7.70
C HIS A 465 5.37 2.31 -8.31
N LEU A 466 5.58 3.61 -8.56
CA LEU A 466 6.77 4.13 -9.24
C LEU A 466 7.51 5.20 -8.46
N THR A 467 6.84 5.90 -7.56
CA THR A 467 7.44 7.07 -6.93
C THR A 467 7.91 6.87 -5.51
N GLU A 468 7.61 5.71 -4.92
CA GLU A 468 8.09 5.29 -3.60
C GLU A 468 7.83 6.34 -2.49
N PHE A 469 6.90 7.30 -2.72
CA PHE A 469 6.62 8.39 -1.81
C PHE A 469 5.87 7.89 -0.58
N MET A 470 5.02 6.89 -0.79
CA MET A 470 4.20 6.26 0.23
C MET A 470 4.52 4.76 0.28
N PHE A 471 5.00 4.27 1.43
CA PHE A 471 5.39 2.87 1.59
C PHE A 471 4.64 2.18 2.73
N THR A 472 4.17 0.95 2.48
CA THR A 472 3.54 0.11 3.51
C THR A 472 4.55 -0.86 4.10
N SER A 473 4.66 -0.90 5.42
CA SER A 473 5.70 -1.65 6.15
C SER A 473 5.42 -3.17 6.31
N ASN A 474 4.46 -3.74 5.58
CA ASN A 474 3.95 -5.12 5.74
C ASN A 474 4.84 -6.25 5.21
N LEU A 475 6.16 -6.03 5.22
CA LEU A 475 7.22 -6.88 4.68
C LEU A 475 7.44 -8.22 5.43
N ARG A 476 6.43 -8.77 6.12
CA ARG A 476 6.56 -9.98 6.94
C ARG A 476 5.45 -11.04 6.80
N ARG A 477 4.63 -11.03 5.74
CA ARG A 477 3.50 -11.97 5.59
C ARG A 477 3.70 -13.20 4.69
N ARG A 478 4.90 -13.81 4.68
CA ARG A 478 5.12 -15.23 4.29
C ARG A 478 5.49 -16.06 5.52
N GLN A 479 4.63 -16.95 5.98
CA GLN A 479 5.02 -17.87 7.06
C GLN A 479 6.17 -18.78 6.56
N GLY A 480 7.29 -18.76 7.30
CA GLY A 480 8.62 -19.23 6.88
C GLY A 480 9.72 -18.15 7.01
N LEU A 481 9.32 -16.91 7.28
CA LEU A 481 10.14 -15.69 7.31
C LEU A 481 10.94 -15.46 8.61
N GLY A 482 12.18 -15.93 8.61
CA GLY A 482 13.32 -15.18 9.14
C GLY A 482 14.04 -14.36 8.05
N GLN A 483 13.61 -14.48 6.80
CA GLN A 483 14.26 -13.80 5.69
C GLN A 483 13.57 -12.48 5.40
N PHE A 484 14.32 -11.39 5.46
CA PHE A 484 14.00 -10.15 4.77
C PHE A 484 13.34 -10.42 3.39
N THR A 485 12.31 -9.65 3.02
CA THR A 485 11.72 -9.73 1.68
C THR A 485 12.82 -9.62 0.62
N PRO A 486 12.64 -10.15 -0.60
CA PRO A 486 13.63 -9.98 -1.67
C PRO A 486 14.07 -8.52 -1.89
N TYR A 487 13.23 -7.54 -1.51
CA TYR A 487 13.59 -6.13 -1.40
C TYR A 487 14.66 -5.91 -0.31
N TYR A 488 14.36 -6.19 0.96
CA TYR A 488 15.33 -6.02 2.05
C TYR A 488 16.53 -6.98 1.99
N ARG A 489 16.45 -8.14 1.32
CA ARG A 489 17.58 -9.06 1.13
C ARG A 489 18.55 -8.57 0.05
N ARG A 490 18.06 -7.82 -0.94
CA ARG A 490 18.88 -7.11 -1.94
C ARG A 490 19.50 -5.83 -1.37
N HIS A 491 18.89 -5.22 -0.35
CA HIS A 491 19.30 -3.93 0.21
C HIS A 491 19.91 -4.00 1.63
N GLY A 492 19.81 -5.13 2.34
CA GLY A 492 20.16 -5.23 3.76
C GLY A 492 21.64 -5.36 4.08
N ASN A 493 22.48 -5.78 3.13
CA ASN A 493 23.91 -6.05 3.37
C ASN A 493 24.84 -4.86 3.07
N GLY A 494 24.31 -3.69 2.68
CA GLY A 494 25.12 -2.54 2.28
C GLY A 494 24.64 -1.18 2.82
N VAL A 495 23.70 -1.17 3.77
CA VAL A 495 23.10 0.09 4.25
C VAL A 495 23.55 0.34 5.69
N SER A 496 24.59 1.16 5.82
CA SER A 496 24.96 1.84 7.06
C SER A 496 24.24 3.20 7.10
N PHE A 497 23.41 3.40 8.13
CA PHE A 497 22.75 4.68 8.39
C PHE A 497 23.71 5.57 9.17
N THR A 498 24.14 6.64 8.54
CA THR A 498 24.66 7.81 9.24
C THR A 498 23.83 8.97 8.71
N ILE A 499 22.92 9.51 9.52
CA ILE A 499 22.42 10.87 9.30
C ILE A 499 23.51 11.73 9.94
N PRO A 500 24.39 12.38 9.16
CA PRO A 500 25.32 13.34 9.74
C PRO A 500 24.48 14.42 10.44
N ASP A 501 24.92 14.89 11.61
CA ASP A 501 24.21 15.97 12.32
C ASP A 501 24.03 17.23 11.43
N SER A 502 24.83 17.39 10.37
CA SER A 502 24.69 18.45 9.36
C SER A 502 23.43 18.36 8.52
N ASP A 503 22.82 17.19 8.39
CA ASP A 503 21.71 16.93 7.45
C ASP A 503 20.34 17.00 8.16
N LEU A 504 20.35 17.18 9.50
CA LEU A 504 19.18 17.50 10.30
C LEU A 504 18.85 18.98 10.15
N ILE A 505 17.93 19.30 9.25
CA ILE A 505 17.47 20.67 9.07
C ILE A 505 16.42 20.94 10.15
N LEU A 506 16.77 21.76 11.13
CA LEU A 506 15.79 22.39 11.99
C LEU A 506 15.12 23.50 11.18
N SER A 507 13.90 23.24 10.72
CA SER A 507 13.10 24.26 10.04
C SER A 507 12.78 25.44 10.97
N ALA A 508 12.31 26.55 10.41
CA ALA A 508 11.90 27.73 11.20
C ALA A 508 10.78 27.42 12.22
N SER A 509 10.02 26.33 12.03
CA SER A 509 9.00 25.85 12.96
C SER A 509 9.54 24.91 14.04
N GLY A 510 10.84 24.57 14.03
CA GLY A 510 11.47 23.62 14.96
C GLY A 510 11.32 22.15 14.55
N ALA A 511 10.74 21.87 13.39
CA ALA A 511 10.60 20.51 12.85
C ALA A 511 11.93 19.96 12.30
N PHE A 512 12.11 18.64 12.44
CA PHE A 512 13.26 17.89 11.92
C PHE A 512 12.91 17.36 10.54
N VAL A 513 13.49 18.01 9.54
CA VAL A 513 13.36 17.57 8.16
C VAL A 513 14.72 17.15 7.67
N THR A 514 14.82 15.93 7.15
CA THR A 514 16.00 15.51 6.39
C THR A 514 15.66 15.56 4.91
N PRO A 515 16.62 15.93 4.03
CA PRO A 515 16.53 15.59 2.61
C PRO A 515 16.25 14.08 2.45
N SER A 516 15.77 13.64 1.30
CA SER A 516 15.57 12.21 1.02
C SER A 516 16.90 11.44 1.16
N LEU A 517 17.05 10.61 2.21
CA LEU A 517 18.34 10.09 2.70
C LEU A 517 18.85 8.78 2.06
N TRP A 518 18.28 8.29 0.96
CA TRP A 518 18.83 7.10 0.29
C TRP A 518 19.79 7.53 -0.80
N ARG A 519 20.84 6.75 -1.06
CA ARG A 519 21.62 6.87 -2.29
C ARG A 519 21.89 5.47 -2.81
N ARG A 520 21.31 5.12 -3.97
CA ARG A 520 21.59 3.84 -4.64
C ARG A 520 22.31 4.11 -5.95
N GLU A 521 23.52 3.58 -6.09
CA GLU A 521 24.13 3.36 -7.39
C GLU A 521 23.64 2.01 -7.93
N VAL A 522 22.98 2.04 -9.07
CA VAL A 522 22.66 0.83 -9.84
C VAL A 522 23.39 0.95 -11.17
N PRO A 523 24.16 -0.07 -11.58
CA PRO A 523 24.84 -0.04 -12.86
C PRO A 523 23.83 0.13 -13.99
N GLN A 524 24.11 1.06 -14.91
CA GLN A 524 23.37 1.23 -16.14
C GLN A 524 23.33 -0.11 -16.89
N ARG A 525 22.12 -0.59 -17.23
CA ARG A 525 21.95 -1.79 -18.04
C ARG A 525 21.48 -1.37 -19.42
N CYS A 526 22.32 -1.66 -20.41
CA CYS A 526 21.99 -1.45 -21.81
C CYS A 526 21.52 -2.76 -22.42
N PHE A 527 20.45 -2.67 -23.21
CA PHE A 527 19.94 -3.75 -24.01
C PHE A 527 19.81 -3.27 -25.46
N ASP A 528 20.15 -4.14 -26.39
CA ASP A 528 19.92 -3.89 -27.81
C ASP A 528 18.46 -4.23 -28.12
N VAL A 529 17.70 -3.22 -28.56
CA VAL A 529 16.30 -3.37 -28.99
C VAL A 529 16.28 -3.48 -30.50
N THR A 530 16.01 -4.69 -30.99
CA THR A 530 15.83 -4.93 -32.43
C THR A 530 14.37 -4.68 -32.81
N PHE A 531 14.14 -3.74 -33.72
CA PHE A 531 12.83 -3.43 -34.27
C PHE A 531 12.45 -4.40 -35.40
N LEU A 532 11.16 -4.42 -35.76
CA LEU A 532 10.62 -5.28 -36.82
C LEU A 532 11.21 -5.01 -38.20
N ASP A 533 11.76 -3.81 -38.43
CA ASP A 533 12.49 -3.46 -39.65
C ASP A 533 13.95 -3.95 -39.65
N GLY A 534 14.36 -4.68 -38.60
CA GLY A 534 15.71 -5.19 -38.41
C GLY A 534 16.70 -4.15 -37.89
N SER A 535 16.28 -2.91 -37.65
CA SER A 535 17.13 -1.90 -37.02
C SER A 535 17.36 -2.22 -35.54
N VAL A 536 18.57 -1.97 -35.05
CA VAL A 536 18.95 -2.23 -33.66
C VAL A 536 19.21 -0.89 -32.98
N SER A 537 18.45 -0.58 -31.93
CA SER A 537 18.70 0.56 -31.05
C SER A 537 19.29 0.07 -29.74
N ASN A 538 20.51 0.49 -29.43
CA ASN A 538 21.05 0.32 -28.10
C ASN A 538 20.28 1.24 -27.14
N ARG A 539 19.49 0.65 -26.23
CA ARG A 539 18.79 1.39 -25.19
C ARG A 539 19.44 1.08 -23.84
N CYS A 540 20.20 2.04 -23.37
CA CYS A 540 20.69 2.05 -22.01
C CYS A 540 19.62 2.59 -21.07
N PHE A 541 19.02 1.69 -20.28
CA PHE A 541 18.29 2.08 -19.10
C PHE A 541 19.31 2.26 -17.97
N GLY A 542 19.80 3.49 -17.86
CA GLY A 542 20.53 3.93 -16.68
C GLY A 542 19.51 4.41 -15.66
N PRO A 543 19.51 3.92 -14.42
CA PRO A 543 18.80 4.65 -13.39
C PRO A 543 19.54 5.99 -13.21
N PRO A 544 18.86 7.14 -13.19
CA PRO A 544 19.31 8.18 -12.30
C PRO A 544 19.32 7.60 -10.89
N LYS A 545 20.30 8.03 -10.10
CA LYS A 545 20.38 7.79 -8.66
C LYS A 545 19.01 8.11 -8.04
N LEU A 546 18.19 7.11 -7.72
CA LEU A 546 16.94 7.36 -7.00
C LEU A 546 17.19 7.24 -5.50
N GLU A 547 17.27 8.42 -4.91
CA GLU A 547 17.34 8.71 -3.49
C GLU A 547 15.91 8.77 -2.93
N VAL A 548 15.29 7.66 -2.49
CA VAL A 548 13.93 7.73 -1.92
C VAL A 548 13.82 7.09 -0.54
N PHE A 549 13.69 7.94 0.48
CA PHE A 549 13.09 7.54 1.76
C PHE A 549 11.61 7.87 1.64
N PRO A 550 10.69 6.90 1.84
CA PRO A 550 9.28 7.20 1.78
C PRO A 550 8.97 8.23 2.87
N SER A 551 8.25 9.29 2.53
CA SER A 551 7.89 10.30 3.53
C SER A 551 7.02 9.68 4.63
N PHE A 552 6.26 8.64 4.27
CA PHE A 552 5.28 7.99 5.12
C PHE A 552 5.56 6.49 5.24
N LEU A 553 5.44 5.94 6.46
CA LEU A 553 5.34 4.50 6.68
C LEU A 553 3.95 4.16 7.21
N HIS A 554 3.22 3.33 6.47
CA HIS A 554 1.93 2.78 6.90
C HIS A 554 2.12 1.42 7.61
N PHE A 555 1.52 1.25 8.78
CA PHE A 555 1.58 0.04 9.62
C PHE A 555 0.26 -0.76 9.58
N ALA A 556 -0.21 -1.15 8.40
CA ALA A 556 -1.51 -1.80 8.19
C ALA A 556 -1.70 -3.21 8.83
N ALA A 557 -0.80 -3.69 9.70
CA ALA A 557 -0.86 -5.02 10.33
C ALA A 557 -1.24 -4.96 11.82
N GLY A 558 -1.85 -6.04 12.34
CA GLY A 558 -2.26 -6.13 13.75
C GLY A 558 -1.14 -5.95 14.81
N SER A 559 0.15 -5.94 14.42
CA SER A 559 1.29 -5.73 15.33
C SER A 559 1.98 -4.36 15.14
N LYS A 560 1.18 -3.32 14.88
CA LYS A 560 1.60 -1.92 14.59
C LYS A 560 2.71 -1.41 15.49
N GLN A 561 2.50 -1.45 16.81
CA GLN A 561 3.46 -0.93 17.78
C GLN A 561 4.80 -1.69 17.74
N ARG A 562 4.79 -3.00 17.47
CA ARG A 562 6.02 -3.79 17.32
C ARG A 562 6.79 -3.36 16.07
N LEU A 563 6.10 -3.20 14.95
CA LEU A 563 6.70 -2.74 13.70
C LEU A 563 7.26 -1.32 13.87
N TYR A 564 6.49 -0.39 14.42
CA TYR A 564 6.99 0.93 14.75
C TYR A 564 8.24 0.87 15.62
N ARG A 565 8.26 0.09 16.71
CA ARG A 565 9.46 -0.04 17.57
C ARG A 565 10.68 -0.53 16.79
N GLN A 566 10.47 -1.37 15.77
CA GLN A 566 11.52 -1.87 14.89
C GLN A 566 12.01 -0.81 13.91
N TYR A 567 11.13 0.06 13.40
CA TYR A 567 11.46 1.05 12.36
C TYR A 567 11.71 2.47 12.87
N ARG A 568 11.33 2.82 14.10
CA ARG A 568 11.43 4.20 14.65
C ARG A 568 12.83 4.78 14.65
N VAL A 569 13.85 3.92 14.71
CA VAL A 569 15.25 4.35 14.62
C VAL A 569 15.60 4.96 13.25
N PHE A 570 14.77 4.73 12.24
CA PHE A 570 14.90 5.30 10.90
C PHE A 570 14.16 6.63 10.74
N PHE A 571 13.49 7.15 11.79
CA PHE A 571 12.82 8.44 11.72
C PHE A 571 13.78 9.54 12.12
N SER A 572 13.95 10.55 11.27
CA SER A 572 14.95 11.59 11.45
C SER A 572 14.74 12.33 12.79
N TRP A 573 13.50 12.68 13.10
CA TRP A 573 13.13 13.32 14.37
C TRP A 573 13.39 12.42 15.59
N TYR A 574 13.15 11.10 15.49
CA TYR A 574 13.37 10.17 16.61
C TYR A 574 14.87 9.93 16.83
N PHE A 575 15.61 9.75 15.73
CA PHE A 575 17.05 9.61 15.74
C PHE A 575 17.72 10.85 16.35
N ALA A 576 17.38 12.04 15.84
CA ALA A 576 17.90 13.32 16.32
C ALA A 576 17.65 13.52 17.82
N ALA A 577 16.40 13.36 18.26
CA ALA A 577 16.04 13.53 19.66
C ALA A 577 16.73 12.54 20.60
N ARG A 578 17.08 11.33 20.12
CA ARG A 578 17.82 10.35 20.92
C ARG A 578 19.30 10.69 21.06
N HIS A 579 19.88 11.43 20.11
CA HIS A 579 21.34 11.63 20.03
C HIS A 579 21.77 13.06 20.36
N SER A 580 20.83 14.00 20.44
CA SER A 580 21.11 15.40 20.76
C SER A 580 20.08 15.97 21.75
N LEU A 581 20.55 16.45 22.90
CA LEU A 581 19.71 17.15 23.89
C LEU A 581 19.05 18.41 23.31
N LYS A 582 19.76 19.10 22.40
CA LYS A 582 19.22 20.26 21.68
C LYS A 582 18.06 19.84 20.78
N ALA A 583 18.20 18.73 20.05
CA ALA A 583 17.14 18.18 19.22
C ALA A 583 15.95 17.70 20.06
N LEU A 584 16.20 16.99 21.16
CA LEU A 584 15.14 16.58 22.08
C LEU A 584 14.36 17.79 22.62
N SER A 585 15.07 18.83 23.06
CA SER A 585 14.45 20.07 23.56
C SER A 585 13.59 20.77 22.50
N ALA A 586 14.08 20.85 21.26
CA ALA A 586 13.32 21.40 20.15
C ALA A 586 12.07 20.55 19.82
N ALA A 587 12.21 19.22 19.77
CA ALA A 587 11.09 18.30 19.55
C ALA A 587 10.01 18.47 20.64
N MET A 588 10.41 18.53 21.91
CA MET A 588 9.49 18.75 23.02
C MET A 588 8.82 20.12 22.94
N THR A 589 9.53 21.16 22.51
CA THR A 589 8.95 22.51 22.30
C THR A 589 7.90 22.51 21.20
N VAL A 590 8.12 21.78 20.09
CA VAL A 590 7.13 21.63 19.02
C VAL A 590 5.87 20.93 19.53
N LEU A 591 6.04 19.80 20.25
CA LEU A 591 4.92 19.04 20.79
C LEU A 591 4.16 19.78 21.90
N ASP A 592 4.85 20.59 22.71
CA ASP A 592 4.23 21.40 23.77
C ASP A 592 3.30 22.47 23.19
N LYS A 593 3.71 23.07 22.07
CA LYS A 593 2.92 24.07 21.34
C LYS A 593 1.89 23.46 20.39
N LEU A 594 1.90 22.14 20.19
CA LEU A 594 0.99 21.48 19.27
C LEU A 594 -0.43 21.50 19.82
N SER A 595 -1.30 22.25 19.13
CA SER A 595 -2.75 22.20 19.32
C SER A 595 -3.35 21.22 18.31
N LEU A 596 -4.02 20.19 18.82
CA LEU A 596 -4.75 19.21 18.05
C LEU A 596 -6.12 19.80 17.67
N ASP A 597 -6.43 19.81 16.37
CA ASP A 597 -7.72 20.23 15.84
C ASP A 597 -8.60 19.00 15.64
N LEU A 598 -9.50 18.76 16.59
CA LEU A 598 -10.41 17.60 16.60
C LEU A 598 -11.79 18.04 16.11
N TRP A 599 -12.16 17.60 14.92
CA TRP A 599 -13.44 17.88 14.30
C TRP A 599 -14.48 16.86 14.77
N CYS A 600 -15.41 17.36 15.57
CA CYS A 600 -16.61 16.65 15.99
C CYS A 600 -17.80 17.01 15.08
N ASN A 601 -18.96 16.37 15.27
CA ASN A 601 -20.09 16.53 14.36
C ASN A 601 -20.49 18.00 14.10
N ASP A 602 -20.56 18.81 15.15
CA ASP A 602 -21.02 20.22 15.05
C ASP A 602 -20.00 21.22 15.61
N THR A 603 -18.88 20.74 16.16
CA THR A 603 -17.86 21.59 16.81
C THR A 603 -16.46 21.18 16.45
N VAL A 604 -15.52 22.12 16.44
CA VAL A 604 -14.08 21.83 16.51
C VAL A 604 -13.60 22.00 17.96
N GLN A 605 -12.74 21.09 18.41
CA GLN A 605 -12.07 21.15 19.70
C GLN A 605 -10.58 21.37 19.49
N HIS A 606 -10.03 22.38 20.16
CA HIS A 606 -8.60 22.65 20.19
C HIS A 606 -8.01 22.14 21.50
N VAL A 607 -7.12 21.15 21.42
CA VAL A 607 -6.62 20.42 22.58
C VAL A 607 -5.09 20.39 22.57
N SER A 608 -4.44 20.70 23.68
CA SER A 608 -2.97 20.59 23.76
C SER A 608 -2.54 19.12 23.62
N PHE A 609 -1.52 18.84 22.80
CA PHE A 609 -1.05 17.48 22.55
C PHE A 609 -0.76 16.68 23.82
N PHE A 610 -0.02 17.24 24.78
CA PHE A 610 0.35 16.53 26.01
C PHE A 610 -0.79 16.31 26.99
N SER A 611 -1.96 16.93 26.78
CA SER A 611 -3.17 16.62 27.55
C SER A 611 -3.84 15.30 27.11
N VAL A 612 -3.50 14.81 25.91
CA VAL A 612 -4.07 13.60 25.30
C VAL A 612 -3.00 12.52 25.15
N CYS A 613 -1.83 12.91 24.70
CA CYS A 613 -0.79 12.01 24.22
C CYS A 613 0.44 12.04 25.13
N PRO A 614 0.96 10.87 25.54
CA PRO A 614 2.26 10.81 26.19
C PRO A 614 3.37 11.17 25.18
N SER A 615 4.50 11.63 25.69
CA SER A 615 5.66 11.91 24.84
C SER A 615 6.11 10.67 24.07
N PRO A 616 6.35 10.76 22.76
CA PRO A 616 6.85 9.64 21.95
C PRO A 616 8.30 9.27 22.28
N PHE A 617 9.00 10.09 23.09
CA PHE A 617 10.41 9.90 23.47
C PHE A 617 10.58 9.24 24.85
N HIS A 618 9.54 9.19 25.69
CA HIS A 618 9.60 8.47 26.95
C HIS A 618 9.43 6.96 26.69
N ASN A 619 10.34 6.17 27.26
CA ASN A 619 10.22 4.72 27.26
C ASN A 619 9.18 4.35 28.34
N PRO A 620 8.11 3.59 28.05
CA PRO A 620 7.41 2.86 29.10
C PRO A 620 8.30 1.77 29.68
#